data_AF-A0A972WYN7-F1
#
_entry.id   AF-A0A972WYN7-F1
#
_cell.length_a   1.000
_cell.length_b   1.000
_cell.length_c   1.000
_cell.angle_alpha   90.00
_cell.angle_beta   90.00
_cell.angle_gamma   90.00
#
_symmetry.space_group_name_H-M   'P 1'
#
loop_
_entity.id
_entity.type
_entity.pdbx_description
1 polymer ?
#
loop_
_entity_poly.entity_id
_entity_poly.type
_entity_poly.pdbx_seq_one_letter_code
_entity_poly.pdbx_strand_id
1 'polypeptide(L)'
;MALSKLEWFGTQLDIIRFWFTRAWRIGMLLAKGGYLLSERKKLFKQLGQETFYNIQKGDLTLTELNPLVQEIRNLTKKIEIEELLIRRLRFGTSYKRQLNPQEAEEPTAMS
;
A
#
# COMPACT_ATOMS: atom_id res chain seq x y z
N MET A 1 -31.92 21.43 29.87
CA MET A 1 -31.25 20.13 29.71
C MET A 1 -31.36 19.61 28.25
N ALA A 2 -31.06 20.45 27.25
CA ALA A 2 -31.22 20.11 25.82
C ALA A 2 -29.90 20.22 25.01
N LEU A 3 -28.90 20.95 25.52
CA LEU A 3 -27.58 21.09 24.89
C LEU A 3 -26.81 19.76 24.79
N SER A 4 -26.93 18.89 25.81
CA SER A 4 -26.19 17.62 25.86
C SER A 4 -26.59 16.60 24.78
N LYS A 5 -27.84 16.61 24.30
CA LYS A 5 -28.25 15.69 23.21
C LYS A 5 -27.72 16.13 21.85
N LEU A 6 -27.70 17.44 21.58
CA LEU A 6 -27.25 17.99 20.29
C LEU A 6 -25.74 17.77 20.08
N GLU A 7 -24.94 17.98 21.14
CA GLU A 7 -23.50 17.74 21.13
C GLU A 7 -23.17 16.26 20.94
N TRP A 8 -23.95 15.36 21.54
CA TRP A 8 -23.82 13.92 21.39
C TRP A 8 -24.14 13.45 19.97
N PHE A 9 -25.20 13.99 19.33
CA PHE A 9 -25.49 13.71 17.93
C PHE A 9 -24.42 14.26 16.98
N GLY A 10 -23.85 15.43 17.28
CA GLY A 10 -22.73 15.99 16.52
C GLY A 10 -21.48 15.10 16.57
N THR A 11 -21.08 14.65 17.76
CA THR A 11 -19.92 13.77 17.92
C THR A 11 -20.11 12.40 17.24
N GLN A 12 -21.31 11.83 17.29
CA GLN A 12 -21.62 10.56 16.61
C GLN A 12 -21.53 10.69 15.07
N LEU A 13 -22.05 11.78 14.50
CA LEU A 13 -21.96 12.05 13.06
C LEU A 13 -20.51 12.22 12.60
N ASP A 14 -19.68 12.91 13.37
CA ASP A 14 -18.26 13.11 13.06
C ASP A 14 -17.48 11.79 13.08
N ILE A 15 -17.77 10.91 14.04
CA ILE A 15 -17.19 9.56 14.12
C ILE A 15 -17.58 8.76 12.88
N ILE A 16 -18.87 8.70 12.52
CA ILE A 16 -19.34 7.97 11.33
C ILE A 16 -18.68 8.50 10.06
N ARG A 17 -18.61 9.83 9.91
CA ARG A 17 -17.98 10.48 8.76
C ARG A 17 -16.49 10.15 8.67
N PHE A 18 -15.79 10.11 9.79
CA PHE A 18 -14.39 9.70 9.86
C PHE A 18 -14.20 8.23 9.44
N TRP A 19 -15.01 7.32 9.97
CA TRP A 19 -14.98 5.89 9.61
C TRP A 19 -15.27 5.68 8.13
N PHE A 20 -16.31 6.33 7.60
CA PHE A 20 -16.66 6.25 6.19
C PHE A 20 -15.53 6.77 5.29
N THR A 21 -14.95 7.93 5.62
CA THR A 21 -13.82 8.50 4.87
C THR A 21 -12.61 7.56 4.86
N ARG A 22 -12.31 6.92 6.00
CA ARG A 22 -11.20 5.97 6.12
C ARG A 22 -11.46 4.68 5.34
N ALA A 23 -12.66 4.11 5.45
CA ALA A 23 -13.07 2.92 4.71
C ALA A 23 -13.06 3.17 3.20
N TRP A 24 -13.57 4.33 2.76
CA TRP A 24 -13.56 4.75 1.36
C TRP A 24 -12.15 4.86 0.78
N ARG A 25 -11.22 5.49 1.53
CA ARG A 25 -9.80 5.56 1.14
C ARG A 25 -9.17 4.18 0.99
N ILE A 26 -9.43 3.27 1.94
CA ILE A 26 -8.93 1.88 1.87
C ILE A 26 -9.52 1.17 0.64
N GLY A 27 -10.83 1.34 0.39
CA GLY A 27 -11.51 0.76 -0.75
C GLY A 27 -10.90 1.21 -2.09
N MET A 28 -10.62 2.50 -2.25
CA MET A 28 -9.95 3.00 -3.45
C MET A 28 -8.55 2.42 -3.66
N LEU A 29 -7.73 2.33 -2.60
CA LEU A 29 -6.39 1.77 -2.69
C LEU A 29 -6.44 0.27 -3.03
N LEU A 30 -7.41 -0.47 -2.48
CA LEU A 30 -7.63 -1.88 -2.82
C LEU A 30 -8.04 -2.04 -4.29
N ALA A 31 -8.94 -1.20 -4.79
CA ALA A 31 -9.34 -1.22 -6.20
C ALA A 31 -8.15 -0.92 -7.13
N LYS A 32 -7.35 0.10 -6.80
CA LYS A 32 -6.14 0.46 -7.53
C LYS A 32 -5.09 -0.67 -7.48
N GLY A 33 -4.84 -1.24 -6.30
CA GLY A 33 -3.94 -2.38 -6.14
C GLY A 33 -4.40 -3.59 -6.94
N GLY A 34 -5.71 -3.89 -6.95
CA GLY A 34 -6.31 -4.95 -7.75
C GLY A 34 -6.13 -4.74 -9.26
N TYR A 35 -6.29 -3.51 -9.75
CA TYR A 35 -6.01 -3.15 -11.13
C TYR A 35 -4.55 -3.40 -11.50
N LEU A 36 -3.61 -2.87 -10.71
CA LEU A 36 -2.17 -3.04 -10.93
C LEU A 36 -1.75 -4.52 -10.91
N LEU A 37 -2.34 -5.31 -10.00
CA LEU A 37 -2.10 -6.74 -9.92
C LEU A 37 -2.58 -7.46 -11.20
N SER A 38 -3.73 -7.04 -11.74
CA SER A 38 -4.27 -7.58 -12.99
C SER A 38 -3.38 -7.26 -14.18
N GLU A 39 -2.90 -6.03 -14.32
CA GLU A 39 -1.93 -5.64 -15.35
C GLU A 39 -0.65 -6.47 -15.26
N ARG A 40 -0.10 -6.62 -14.05
CA ARG A 40 1.10 -7.43 -13.83
C ARG A 40 0.88 -8.88 -14.27
N LYS A 41 -0.28 -9.47 -13.95
CA LYS A 41 -0.64 -10.83 -14.40
C LYS A 41 -0.74 -10.93 -15.92
N LYS A 42 -1.25 -9.90 -16.60
CA LYS A 42 -1.30 -9.89 -18.08
C LYS A 42 0.11 -9.86 -18.67
N LEU A 43 1.00 -9.02 -18.15
CA LEU A 43 2.39 -8.97 -18.59
C LEU A 43 3.14 -10.29 -18.32
N PHE A 44 2.89 -10.94 -17.17
CA PHE A 44 3.43 -12.27 -16.89
C PHE A 44 2.92 -13.34 -17.88
N LYS A 45 1.65 -13.27 -18.30
CA LYS A 45 1.13 -14.17 -19.33
C LYS A 45 1.75 -13.93 -20.70
N GLN A 46 2.08 -12.69 -21.04
CA GLN A 46 2.71 -12.33 -22.32
C GLN A 46 4.19 -12.72 -22.36
N LEU A 47 4.92 -12.45 -21.28
CA LEU A 47 6.36 -12.72 -21.20
C LEU A 47 6.66 -14.20 -20.89
N GLY A 48 5.78 -14.87 -20.15
CA GLY A 48 6.05 -16.15 -19.51
C GLY A 48 6.74 -15.94 -18.15
N GLN A 49 6.21 -16.59 -17.12
CA GLN A 49 6.70 -16.43 -15.76
C GLN A 49 8.12 -16.99 -15.57
N GLU A 50 8.42 -18.13 -16.20
CA GLU A 50 9.77 -18.73 -16.19
C GLU A 50 10.77 -17.84 -16.94
N THR A 51 10.39 -17.31 -18.10
CA THR A 51 11.20 -16.37 -18.88
C THR A 51 11.58 -15.14 -18.06
N PHE A 52 10.63 -14.56 -17.33
CA PHE A 52 10.90 -13.44 -16.43
C PHE A 52 11.96 -13.79 -15.38
N TYR A 53 11.84 -14.95 -14.72
CA TYR A 53 12.79 -15.35 -13.68
C TYR A 53 14.17 -15.67 -14.25
N ASN A 54 14.24 -16.28 -15.42
CA ASN A 54 15.51 -16.56 -16.10
C ASN A 54 16.21 -15.27 -16.54
N ILE A 55 15.46 -14.28 -17.04
CA ILE A 55 16.01 -12.94 -17.34
C ILE A 55 16.46 -12.24 -16.05
N GLN A 56 15.70 -12.38 -14.95
CA GLN A 56 16.06 -11.76 -13.68
C GLN A 56 17.35 -12.35 -13.09
N LYS A 57 17.60 -13.65 -13.26
CA LYS A 57 18.82 -14.34 -12.82
C LYS A 57 20.02 -14.07 -13.72
N GLY A 58 19.80 -13.54 -14.93
CA GLY A 58 20.85 -13.34 -15.93
C GLY A 58 21.11 -14.57 -16.79
N ASP A 59 20.31 -15.64 -16.64
CA ASP A 59 20.41 -16.89 -17.41
C ASP A 59 19.96 -16.68 -18.87
N LEU A 60 19.21 -15.61 -19.13
CA LEU A 60 18.63 -15.32 -20.44
C LEU A 60 18.67 -13.82 -20.72
N THR A 61 19.34 -13.41 -21.79
CA THR A 61 19.46 -12.00 -22.20
C THR A 61 18.77 -11.79 -23.54
N LEU A 62 17.56 -11.24 -23.48
CA LEU A 62 16.80 -10.81 -24.65
C LEU A 62 16.49 -9.33 -24.51
N THR A 63 17.24 -8.51 -25.25
CA THR A 63 17.16 -7.05 -25.18
C THR A 63 15.75 -6.52 -25.51
N GLU A 64 15.02 -7.24 -26.37
CA GLU A 64 13.65 -6.91 -26.76
C GLU A 64 12.62 -7.11 -25.63
N LEU A 65 12.91 -7.98 -24.65
CA LEU A 65 12.02 -8.27 -23.53
C LEU A 65 12.29 -7.39 -22.30
N ASN A 66 13.41 -6.67 -22.27
CA ASN A 66 13.73 -5.69 -21.22
C ASN A 66 12.61 -4.69 -20.91
N PRO A 67 11.92 -4.07 -21.89
CA PRO A 67 10.82 -3.15 -21.57
C PRO A 67 9.71 -3.82 -20.76
N LEU A 68 9.30 -5.04 -21.13
CA LEU A 68 8.29 -5.82 -20.42
C LEU A 68 8.74 -6.19 -19.00
N VAL A 69 9.99 -6.63 -18.84
CA VAL A 69 10.57 -6.94 -17.52
C VAL A 69 10.58 -5.70 -16.64
N GLN A 70 10.96 -4.55 -17.19
CA GLN A 70 11.00 -3.29 -16.46
C GLN A 70 9.60 -2.82 -16.06
N GLU A 71 8.60 -3.01 -16.92
CA GLU A 71 7.21 -2.69 -16.63
C GLU A 71 6.65 -3.57 -15.51
N ILE A 72 6.91 -4.88 -15.52
CA ILE A 72 6.56 -5.80 -14.42
C ILE A 72 7.21 -5.36 -13.10
N ARG A 73 8.48 -4.93 -13.12
CA ARG A 73 9.18 -4.42 -11.94
C ARG A 73 8.54 -3.13 -11.42
N ASN A 74 8.19 -2.22 -12.31
CA ASN A 74 7.53 -0.96 -11.96
C ASN A 74 6.15 -1.21 -11.34
N LEU A 75 5.36 -2.11 -11.91
CA LEU A 75 4.07 -2.50 -11.35
C LEU A 75 4.21 -3.15 -9.98
N THR A 76 5.22 -4.00 -9.79
CA THR A 76 5.50 -4.63 -8.50
C THR A 76 5.79 -3.59 -7.42
N LYS A 77 6.67 -2.62 -7.69
CA LYS A 77 6.94 -1.50 -6.76
C LYS A 77 5.68 -0.69 -6.44
N LYS A 78 4.83 -0.41 -7.45
CA LYS A 78 3.58 0.31 -7.24
C LYS A 78 2.64 -0.48 -6.32
N ILE A 79 2.50 -1.79 -6.52
CA ILE A 79 1.68 -2.65 -5.66
C ILE A 79 2.19 -2.63 -4.21
N GLU A 80 3.50 -2.74 -3.99
CA GLU A 80 4.11 -2.66 -2.66
C GLU A 80 3.80 -1.33 -1.96
N ILE A 81 3.86 -0.20 -2.68
CA ILE A 81 3.50 1.11 -2.14
C ILE A 81 2.02 1.15 -1.73
N GLU A 82 1.12 0.66 -2.57
CA GLU A 82 -0.32 0.60 -2.26
C GLU A 82 -0.59 -0.28 -1.02
N GLU A 83 0.09 -1.42 -0.90
CA GLU A 83 0.00 -2.29 0.29
C GLU A 83 0.48 -1.58 1.57
N LEU A 84 1.59 -0.85 1.49
CA LEU A 84 2.09 -0.05 2.61
C LEU A 84 1.12 1.06 3.01
N LEU A 85 0.48 1.72 2.04
CA LEU A 85 -0.54 2.74 2.30
C LEU A 85 -1.78 2.13 2.96
N ILE A 86 -2.25 0.98 2.48
CA ILE A 86 -3.37 0.26 3.10
C ILE A 86 -3.02 -0.15 4.53
N ARG A 87 -1.82 -0.70 4.78
CA ARG A 87 -1.36 -1.07 6.13
C ARG A 87 -1.31 0.15 7.05
N ARG A 88 -0.75 1.28 6.58
CA ARG A 88 -0.71 2.55 7.33
C ARG A 88 -2.11 3.05 7.67
N LEU A 89 -3.06 2.97 6.72
CA LEU A 89 -4.44 3.36 6.96
C LEU A 89 -5.21 2.39 7.83
N ARG A 90 -4.89 1.09 7.86
CA ARG A 90 -5.55 0.11 8.75
C ARG A 90 -5.00 0.19 10.18
N PHE A 91 -3.69 0.23 10.35
CA PHE A 91 -3.04 0.06 11.66
C PHE A 91 -2.43 1.35 12.25
N GLY A 92 -2.38 2.45 11.49
CA GLY A 92 -1.75 3.69 11.93
C GLY A 92 -0.22 3.67 11.89
N THR A 93 0.42 4.71 12.42
CA THR A 93 1.89 4.87 12.49
C THR A 93 2.58 3.86 13.41
N SER A 94 1.84 3.12 14.23
CA SER A 94 2.36 2.07 15.12
C SER A 94 3.12 0.96 14.38
N TYR A 95 2.93 0.83 13.06
CA TYR A 95 3.67 -0.12 12.23
C TYR A 95 5.13 0.26 11.99
N LYS A 96 5.50 1.56 12.04
CA LYS A 96 6.92 1.99 11.96
C LYS A 96 7.74 1.41 13.13
N ARG A 97 7.14 1.35 14.32
CA ARG A 97 7.78 0.81 15.54
C ARG A 97 8.04 -0.71 15.48
N GLN A 98 7.29 -1.45 14.66
CA GLN A 98 7.47 -2.91 14.51
C GLN A 98 8.48 -3.30 13.41
N LEU A 99 8.72 -2.42 12.43
CA LEU A 99 9.67 -2.68 11.34
C LEU A 99 11.09 -2.19 11.62
N ASN A 100 11.26 -1.23 12.54
CA ASN A 100 12.59 -0.75 12.93
C ASN A 100 12.63 -0.42 14.44
N PRO A 101 12.89 -1.42 15.31
CA PRO A 101 13.00 -1.21 16.76
C PRO A 101 14.12 -0.22 17.15
N GLN A 102 15.10 0.00 16.27
CA GLN A 102 16.28 0.84 16.54
C GLN A 102 16.05 2.34 16.33
N GLU A 103 15.01 2.75 15.62
CA GLU A 103 14.63 4.18 15.49
C GLU A 103 13.69 4.65 16.62
N ALA A 104 13.37 3.79 17.58
CA ALA A 104 12.45 4.11 18.68
C ALA A 104 13.15 4.73 19.91
N GLU A 105 14.48 4.84 19.89
CA GLU A 105 15.27 5.46 20.96
C GLU A 105 15.90 6.77 20.46
N GLU A 106 15.13 7.85 20.46
CA GLU A 106 15.68 9.13 20.90
C GLU A 106 14.94 9.50 22.19
N PRO A 107 15.48 9.20 23.39
CA PRO A 107 15.13 9.96 24.55
C PRO A 107 15.61 11.39 24.30
N THR A 108 14.67 12.31 24.42
CA THR A 108 14.88 13.74 24.45
C THR A 108 16.02 14.02 25.44
N ALA A 109 17.22 14.31 24.93
CA ALA A 109 18.29 14.85 25.75
C ALA A 109 17.89 16.28 26.12
N MET A 110 17.18 16.42 27.24
CA MET A 110 17.09 17.66 27.98
C MET A 110 17.57 17.41 29.41
N SER A 111 18.84 17.71 29.64
CA SER A 111 19.37 18.27 30.88
C SER A 111 20.62 19.07 30.53
#